data_AF-A0A1G2Z498-F1
#
_entry.id   AF-A0A1G2Z498-F1
#
_cell.length_a   1.000
_cell.length_b   1.000
_cell.length_c   1.000
_cell.angle_alpha   90.00
_cell.angle_beta   90.00
_cell.angle_gamma   90.00
#
_symmetry.space_group_name_H-M   'P 1'
#
loop_
_entity.id
_entity.type
_entity.pdbx_description
1 polymer ?
#
loop_
_entity_poly.entity_id
_entity_poly.type
_entity_poly.pdbx_seq_one_letter_code
_entity_poly.pdbx_strand_id
1 'polypeptide(L)'
;MGNRKSDLRGTRRRVLLYCILLSLGSTLSGGDATTTPAAKSDQATPAASQSELVVDLKDTPVWEVDEQVRSYFIEGLGTNTQTTKSGEFKYPSFKSGTPLYGRTRVQFMEGDAVKSSDFHFALDHSQGQLGAYDLLYFDENGDGNLTNDNPRKPLKDAPKGLLATSSAKQQVCFESVRLSFDFGVEFGPKEDRPAFWWGGTHLDATHLLGRRYYRFSCTPTGSKLFLHPYEGPLGTLEVGTGGRKAEQLELRGSLRSKDTAVVVGDGLEAGWPKFTRRCELPVGDYYPTIVNVRLGDLGIEISNNYHIMIRGLDDMTHVETLTVTTADGRQREIKKARSLAPSVIIRRVTGKREIVVTRT
;
A
#
# COMPACT_ATOMS: atom_id res chain seq x y z
N MET A 1 20.32 -14.40 -52.55
CA MET A 1 19.55 -13.78 -51.44
C MET A 1 18.59 -14.81 -50.86
N GLY A 2 19.04 -15.55 -49.84
CA GLY A 2 18.23 -16.57 -49.18
C GLY A 2 17.53 -15.99 -47.96
N ASN A 3 16.20 -15.94 -47.98
CA ASN A 3 15.37 -15.48 -46.86
C ASN A 3 15.38 -16.52 -45.73
N ARG A 4 16.18 -16.29 -44.69
CA ARG A 4 16.02 -16.94 -43.39
C ARG A 4 14.84 -16.31 -42.66
N LYS A 5 13.69 -16.98 -42.66
CA LYS A 5 12.65 -16.73 -41.66
C LYS A 5 13.17 -17.21 -40.31
N SER A 6 13.45 -16.30 -39.40
CA SER A 6 13.76 -16.61 -38.00
C SER A 6 12.48 -17.06 -37.29
N ASP A 7 12.37 -18.36 -37.05
CA ASP A 7 11.32 -18.95 -36.21
C ASP A 7 11.70 -18.73 -34.74
N LEU A 8 11.46 -17.51 -34.24
CA LEU A 8 11.63 -17.12 -32.84
C LEU A 8 10.30 -17.20 -32.08
N ARG A 9 9.54 -18.29 -32.25
CA ARG A 9 8.47 -18.66 -31.30
C ARG A 9 9.05 -19.58 -30.22
N GLY A 10 10.00 -19.05 -29.46
CA GLY A 10 10.45 -19.68 -28.22
C GLY A 10 9.25 -19.86 -27.29
N THR A 11 8.98 -21.11 -26.89
CA THR A 11 7.90 -21.45 -25.97
C THR A 11 8.23 -20.83 -24.61
N ARG A 12 7.73 -19.61 -24.35
CA ARG A 12 7.88 -18.95 -23.04
C ARG A 12 7.06 -19.75 -22.02
N ARG A 13 7.76 -20.42 -21.09
CA ARG A 13 7.14 -21.04 -19.92
C ARG A 13 7.19 -20.04 -18.78
N ARG A 14 6.03 -19.79 -18.17
CA ARG A 14 5.88 -18.94 -16.98
C ARG A 14 5.89 -19.84 -15.76
N VAL A 15 6.61 -19.44 -14.72
CA VAL A 15 6.56 -20.05 -13.40
C VAL A 15 5.98 -19.02 -12.47
N LEU A 16 4.95 -19.39 -11.73
CA LEU A 16 4.38 -18.55 -10.68
C LEU A 16 5.01 -18.97 -9.37
N LEU A 17 5.69 -18.03 -8.71
CA LEU A 17 6.20 -18.24 -7.35
C LEU A 17 5.23 -17.56 -6.38
N TYR A 18 4.63 -18.35 -5.51
CA TYR A 18 3.78 -17.85 -4.44
C TYR A 18 4.66 -17.46 -3.26
N CYS A 19 4.62 -16.17 -2.87
CA CYS A 19 5.23 -15.70 -1.64
C CYS A 19 4.15 -15.64 -0.56
N ILE A 20 4.39 -16.28 0.58
CA ILE A 20 3.47 -16.30 1.71
C ILE A 20 3.72 -15.03 2.53
N LEU A 21 2.67 -14.25 2.73
CA LEU A 21 2.65 -13.12 3.65
C LEU A 21 1.59 -13.37 4.71
N LEU A 22 1.93 -13.08 5.96
CA LEU A 22 1.08 -13.26 7.14
C LEU A 22 -0.14 -12.33 7.07
N SER A 23 -1.31 -12.80 7.52
CA SER A 23 -2.51 -11.96 7.63
C SER A 23 -3.20 -12.11 8.99
N LEU A 24 -3.87 -11.04 9.41
CA LEU A 24 -4.55 -10.90 10.70
C LEU A 24 -5.96 -11.49 10.66
N GLY A 25 -6.24 -12.48 11.51
CA GLY A 25 -7.61 -12.93 11.80
C GLY A 25 -7.99 -12.62 13.24
N SER A 26 -9.04 -11.82 13.47
CA SER A 26 -9.54 -11.52 14.81
C SER A 26 -10.98 -12.02 14.98
N THR A 27 -11.21 -12.82 16.03
CA THR A 27 -12.54 -13.16 16.54
C THR A 27 -12.81 -12.29 17.77
N LEU A 28 -13.63 -11.25 17.61
CA LEU A 28 -14.14 -10.47 18.74
C LEU A 28 -15.37 -11.19 19.30
N SER A 29 -15.24 -11.73 20.52
CA SER A 29 -16.38 -12.21 21.31
C SER A 29 -17.04 -11.00 21.98
N GLY A 30 -18.18 -10.57 21.45
CA GLY A 30 -19.03 -9.56 22.08
C GLY A 30 -19.93 -10.20 23.12
N GLY A 31 -19.73 -9.86 24.39
CA GLY A 31 -20.68 -10.18 25.47
C GLY A 31 -21.80 -9.15 25.51
N ASP A 32 -23.04 -9.61 25.38
CA ASP A 32 -24.26 -8.81 25.58
C ASP A 32 -24.43 -8.47 27.07
N ALA A 33 -24.60 -7.18 27.36
CA ALA A 33 -25.10 -6.71 28.66
C ALA A 33 -26.23 -5.73 28.43
N THR A 34 -27.45 -6.23 28.58
CA THR A 34 -28.70 -5.47 28.62
C THR A 34 -28.90 -4.92 30.04
N THR A 35 -29.02 -3.59 30.21
CA THR A 35 -29.92 -2.97 31.21
C THR A 35 -30.03 -1.46 31.00
N THR A 36 -31.25 -0.94 31.09
CA THR A 36 -31.66 0.47 30.99
C THR A 36 -32.02 1.03 32.39
N PRO A 37 -32.41 2.31 32.60
CA PRO A 37 -31.60 3.28 33.33
C PRO A 37 -32.24 3.79 34.64
N ALA A 38 -31.45 4.45 35.48
CA ALA A 38 -31.96 5.40 36.48
C ALA A 38 -31.03 6.62 36.58
N ALA A 39 -31.65 7.79 36.73
CA ALA A 39 -31.05 9.11 36.58
C ALA A 39 -30.49 9.71 37.89
N LYS A 40 -29.60 10.70 37.68
CA LYS A 40 -29.08 11.77 38.57
C LYS A 40 -27.88 11.45 39.47
N SER A 41 -26.72 12.03 39.13
CA SER A 41 -26.14 13.20 39.81
C SER A 41 -24.84 13.64 39.13
N ASP A 42 -24.67 14.96 38.94
CA ASP A 42 -23.43 15.57 38.47
C ASP A 42 -22.30 15.36 39.49
N GLN A 43 -21.38 14.44 39.16
CA GLN A 43 -20.07 14.35 39.77
C GLN A 43 -19.10 14.02 38.62
N ALA A 44 -18.09 14.86 38.45
CA ALA A 44 -17.06 14.66 37.43
C ALA A 44 -16.29 13.37 37.73
N THR A 45 -16.71 12.29 37.06
CA THR A 45 -16.02 11.01 37.07
C THR A 45 -14.60 11.22 36.58
N PRO A 46 -13.56 10.77 37.30
CA PRO A 46 -12.21 10.73 36.76
C PRO A 46 -12.27 9.97 35.44
N ALA A 47 -11.78 10.56 34.36
CA ALA A 47 -11.71 9.91 33.06
C ALA A 47 -11.06 8.54 33.27
N ALA A 48 -11.88 7.48 33.25
CA ALA A 48 -11.40 6.12 33.38
C ALA A 48 -10.37 5.96 32.28
N SER A 49 -9.12 5.68 32.65
CA SER A 49 -8.04 5.38 31.72
C SER A 49 -8.55 4.28 30.81
N GLN A 50 -8.95 4.65 29.60
CA GLN A 50 -9.52 3.71 28.66
C GLN A 50 -8.37 2.82 28.21
N SER A 51 -8.44 1.58 28.68
CA SER A 51 -7.41 0.58 28.56
C SER A 51 -7.03 0.36 27.10
N GLU A 52 -5.73 0.43 26.84
CA GLU A 52 -5.08 -0.08 25.65
C GLU A 52 -5.69 -1.44 25.25
N LEU A 53 -6.11 -1.57 24.00
CA LEU A 53 -6.57 -2.86 23.47
C LEU A 53 -5.35 -3.60 22.91
N VAL A 54 -5.10 -4.79 23.45
CA VAL A 54 -4.05 -5.69 22.99
C VAL A 54 -4.69 -6.84 22.24
N VAL A 55 -4.23 -7.08 21.02
CA VAL A 55 -4.67 -8.20 20.18
C VAL A 55 -3.49 -9.14 19.99
N ASP A 56 -3.66 -10.40 20.42
CA ASP A 56 -2.70 -11.45 20.12
C ASP A 56 -2.78 -11.81 18.64
N LEU A 57 -1.63 -11.86 17.97
CA LEU A 57 -1.55 -12.22 16.57
C LEU A 57 -1.27 -13.71 16.44
N LYS A 58 -1.88 -14.35 15.44
CA LYS A 58 -1.69 -15.77 15.13
C LYS A 58 -1.17 -15.95 13.71
N ASP A 59 -0.29 -16.93 13.54
CA ASP A 59 0.11 -17.38 12.22
C ASP A 59 -1.08 -18.08 11.56
N THR A 60 -1.54 -17.52 10.44
CA THR A 60 -2.63 -18.10 9.65
C THR A 60 -2.10 -18.42 8.26
N PRO A 61 -2.15 -19.68 7.81
CA PRO A 61 -1.80 -20.01 6.45
C PRO A 61 -2.72 -19.30 5.45
N VAL A 62 -2.15 -18.79 4.36
CA VAL A 62 -2.88 -17.98 3.37
C VAL A 62 -4.03 -18.72 2.67
N TRP A 63 -4.10 -20.05 2.73
CA TRP A 63 -5.23 -20.80 2.19
C TRP A 63 -6.42 -20.91 3.14
N GLU A 64 -6.21 -20.62 4.44
CA GLU A 64 -7.24 -20.56 5.47
C GLU A 64 -7.87 -19.16 5.59
N VAL A 65 -7.34 -18.17 4.88
CA VAL A 65 -7.91 -16.83 4.81
C VAL A 65 -9.08 -16.79 3.82
N ASP A 66 -9.99 -15.84 4.02
CA ASP A 66 -11.14 -15.66 3.13
C ASP A 66 -10.72 -15.48 1.66
N GLU A 67 -11.56 -15.93 0.73
CA GLU A 67 -11.23 -16.00 -0.70
C GLU A 67 -10.84 -14.65 -1.29
N GLN A 68 -11.45 -13.56 -0.83
CA GLN A 68 -11.13 -12.22 -1.29
C GLN A 68 -9.71 -11.82 -0.94
N VAL A 69 -9.34 -12.02 0.32
CA VAL A 69 -8.00 -11.83 0.89
C VAL A 69 -6.99 -12.69 0.16
N ARG A 70 -7.35 -13.96 -0.01
CA ARG A 70 -6.53 -14.99 -0.63
C ARG A 70 -6.20 -14.64 -2.08
N SER A 71 -7.15 -14.08 -2.84
CA SER A 71 -6.95 -13.71 -4.25
C SER A 71 -5.79 -12.71 -4.44
N TYR A 72 -5.64 -11.75 -3.52
CA TYR A 72 -4.55 -10.78 -3.54
C TYR A 72 -3.17 -11.39 -3.23
N PHE A 73 -3.13 -12.43 -2.40
CA PHE A 73 -1.88 -13.15 -2.12
C PHE A 73 -1.54 -14.18 -3.19
N ILE A 74 -2.54 -14.75 -3.86
CA ILE A 74 -2.38 -15.79 -4.87
C ILE A 74 -1.84 -15.23 -6.19
N GLU A 75 -2.05 -13.97 -6.54
CA GLU A 75 -1.52 -13.46 -7.82
C GLU A 75 0.01 -13.56 -7.94
N GLY A 76 0.72 -13.66 -6.80
CA GLY A 76 2.12 -14.09 -6.72
C GLY A 76 3.09 -13.26 -7.58
N LEU A 77 4.34 -13.69 -7.62
CA LEU A 77 5.31 -13.13 -8.56
C LEU A 77 5.43 -14.06 -9.76
N GLY A 78 4.95 -13.58 -10.91
CA GLY A 78 5.12 -14.25 -12.19
C GLY A 78 6.51 -13.95 -12.77
N THR A 79 7.27 -14.99 -13.09
CA THR A 79 8.54 -14.84 -13.79
C THR A 79 8.67 -15.77 -14.99
N ASN A 80 9.50 -15.36 -15.94
CA ASN A 80 9.79 -16.13 -17.12
C ASN A 80 11.00 -17.03 -16.86
N THR A 81 10.93 -18.25 -17.37
CA THR A 81 12.10 -19.12 -17.42
C THR A 81 12.81 -19.04 -18.78
N GLN A 82 14.10 -19.38 -18.78
CA GLN A 82 14.95 -19.47 -19.96
C GLN A 82 15.70 -20.81 -19.99
N THR A 83 16.15 -21.24 -21.17
CA THR A 83 16.89 -22.51 -21.37
C THR A 83 18.40 -22.36 -21.23
N THR A 84 18.89 -21.12 -21.12
CA THR A 84 20.31 -20.81 -20.93
C THR A 84 20.58 -20.42 -19.49
N LYS A 85 21.71 -20.86 -18.94
CA LYS A 85 22.16 -20.44 -17.61
C LYS A 85 22.24 -18.91 -17.56
N SER A 86 21.73 -18.33 -16.49
CA SER A 86 21.94 -16.91 -16.20
C SER A 86 23.25 -16.76 -15.43
N GLY A 87 24.03 -15.71 -15.75
CA GLY A 87 25.14 -15.20 -14.92
C GLY A 87 26.20 -16.20 -14.46
N GLU A 88 26.87 -15.84 -13.36
CA GLU A 88 27.93 -16.63 -12.69
C GLU A 88 27.38 -17.56 -11.59
N PHE A 89 26.07 -17.84 -11.60
CA PHE A 89 25.42 -18.67 -10.59
C PHE A 89 25.87 -20.12 -10.68
N LYS A 90 26.01 -20.76 -9.51
CA LYS A 90 26.35 -22.18 -9.42
C LYS A 90 25.07 -22.99 -9.39
N TYR A 91 24.99 -23.99 -10.27
CA TYR A 91 23.85 -24.88 -10.39
C TYR A 91 24.26 -26.31 -10.08
N PRO A 92 23.37 -27.13 -9.51
CA PRO A 92 23.63 -28.54 -9.31
C PRO A 92 23.76 -29.26 -10.66
N SER A 93 24.30 -30.49 -10.61
CA SER A 93 24.27 -31.38 -11.77
C SER A 93 22.82 -31.80 -12.04
N PHE A 94 22.24 -31.27 -13.11
CA PHE A 94 20.89 -31.63 -13.52
C PHE A 94 20.85 -33.02 -14.15
N LYS A 95 19.72 -33.70 -13.95
CA LYS A 95 19.42 -34.98 -14.58
C LYS A 95 18.83 -34.82 -15.97
N SER A 96 18.08 -33.74 -16.22
CA SER A 96 17.60 -33.45 -17.57
C SER A 96 18.68 -32.81 -18.44
N GLY A 97 18.61 -33.07 -19.74
CA GLY A 97 19.38 -32.33 -20.74
C GLY A 97 18.78 -30.96 -21.08
N THR A 98 17.65 -30.59 -20.48
CA THR A 98 16.89 -29.36 -20.77
C THR A 98 16.40 -28.67 -19.49
N PRO A 99 17.29 -28.33 -18.53
CA PRO A 99 16.88 -27.58 -17.35
C PRO A 99 16.36 -26.19 -17.74
N LEU A 100 15.47 -25.64 -16.91
CA LEU A 100 15.02 -24.26 -17.04
C LEU A 100 15.58 -23.43 -15.90
N TYR A 101 15.93 -22.19 -16.21
CA TYR A 101 16.51 -21.23 -15.28
C TYR A 101 15.58 -20.04 -15.15
N GLY A 102 15.47 -19.47 -13.96
CA GLY A 102 14.70 -18.26 -13.75
C GLY A 102 15.25 -17.41 -12.62
N ARG A 103 14.75 -16.17 -12.58
CA ARG A 103 15.03 -15.20 -11.53
C ARG A 103 13.72 -14.57 -11.12
N THR A 104 13.46 -14.50 -9.83
CA THR A 104 12.38 -13.68 -9.28
C THR A 104 12.99 -12.49 -8.55
N ARG A 105 12.30 -11.37 -8.58
CA ARG A 105 12.67 -10.18 -7.82
C ARG A 105 11.53 -9.83 -6.91
N VAL A 106 11.81 -9.80 -5.62
CA VAL A 106 10.89 -9.27 -4.62
C VAL A 106 11.32 -7.84 -4.35
N GLN A 107 10.44 -6.88 -4.61
CA GLN A 107 10.65 -5.47 -4.27
C GLN A 107 9.84 -5.14 -3.03
N PHE A 108 10.45 -4.41 -2.11
CA PHE A 108 9.80 -3.91 -0.91
C PHE A 108 10.31 -2.51 -0.60
N MET A 109 9.49 -1.74 0.10
CA MET A 109 9.83 -0.37 0.51
C MET A 109 10.49 -0.42 1.89
N GLU A 110 11.63 0.24 2.05
CA GLU A 110 12.24 0.51 3.36
C GLU A 110 12.41 2.03 3.51
N GLY A 111 11.52 2.65 4.29
CA GLY A 111 11.36 4.11 4.28
C GLY A 111 10.94 4.60 2.88
N ASP A 112 11.70 5.56 2.33
CA ASP A 112 11.49 6.08 0.98
C ASP A 112 12.33 5.34 -0.09
N ALA A 113 13.15 4.37 0.30
CA ALA A 113 13.99 3.60 -0.61
C ALA A 113 13.27 2.33 -1.08
N VAL A 114 13.31 2.06 -2.39
CA VAL A 114 12.93 0.76 -2.94
C VAL A 114 14.11 -0.19 -2.75
N LYS A 115 13.97 -1.18 -1.88
CA LYS A 115 14.89 -2.31 -1.80
C LYS A 115 14.36 -3.46 -2.66
N SER A 116 15.27 -4.29 -3.13
CA SER A 116 14.91 -5.50 -3.86
C SER A 116 15.85 -6.63 -3.56
N SER A 117 15.30 -7.81 -3.35
CA SER A 117 16.05 -9.06 -3.28
C SER A 117 15.78 -9.89 -4.52
N ASP A 118 16.85 -10.38 -5.13
CA ASP A 118 16.80 -11.23 -6.31
C ASP A 118 17.07 -12.67 -5.89
N PHE A 119 16.16 -13.57 -6.23
CA PHE A 119 16.31 -15.00 -5.97
C PHE A 119 16.38 -15.76 -7.28
N HIS A 120 17.25 -16.75 -7.33
CA HIS A 120 17.47 -17.57 -8.51
C HIS A 120 16.87 -18.94 -8.29
N PHE A 121 16.37 -19.53 -9.37
CA PHE A 121 15.84 -20.87 -9.32
C PHE A 121 16.13 -21.63 -10.61
N ALA A 122 16.11 -22.95 -10.50
CA ALA A 122 16.18 -23.85 -11.63
C ALA A 122 15.12 -24.94 -11.51
N LEU A 123 14.57 -25.35 -12.65
CA LEU A 123 13.67 -26.49 -12.75
C LEU A 123 14.37 -27.63 -13.49
N ASP A 124 14.17 -28.85 -13.00
CA ASP A 124 14.73 -30.06 -13.57
C ASP A 124 13.71 -31.22 -13.61
N HIS A 125 14.06 -32.30 -14.30
CA HIS A 125 13.32 -33.56 -14.33
C HIS A 125 14.04 -34.59 -13.46
N SER A 126 13.39 -35.12 -12.42
CA SER A 126 13.95 -36.08 -11.48
C SER A 126 14.34 -37.42 -12.14
N GLN A 127 13.68 -37.75 -13.26
CA GLN A 127 13.94 -38.95 -14.08
C GLN A 127 14.65 -38.64 -15.41
N GLY A 128 15.01 -37.38 -15.66
CA GLY A 128 15.61 -36.95 -16.94
C GLY A 128 14.68 -37.01 -18.16
N GLN A 129 13.42 -37.44 -18.01
CA GLN A 129 12.46 -37.57 -19.11
C GLN A 129 11.78 -36.24 -19.45
N LEU A 130 11.67 -35.91 -20.73
CA LEU A 130 10.97 -34.71 -21.22
C LEU A 130 9.49 -34.71 -20.81
N GLY A 131 9.04 -33.67 -20.09
CA GLY A 131 7.60 -33.37 -19.95
C GLY A 131 7.09 -33.05 -18.55
N ALA A 132 7.88 -33.27 -17.50
CA ALA A 132 7.45 -32.94 -16.13
C ALA A 132 8.62 -32.37 -15.33
N TYR A 133 8.65 -31.04 -15.19
CA TYR A 133 9.49 -30.39 -14.21
C TYR A 133 8.93 -30.67 -12.82
N ASP A 134 9.61 -31.56 -12.11
CA ASP A 134 9.23 -32.09 -10.80
C ASP A 134 10.34 -31.89 -9.76
N LEU A 135 11.36 -31.08 -10.08
CA LEU A 135 12.33 -30.57 -9.12
C LEU A 135 12.45 -29.06 -9.29
N LEU A 136 12.32 -28.33 -8.19
CA LEU A 136 12.60 -26.90 -8.09
C LEU A 136 13.80 -26.70 -7.16
N TYR A 137 14.92 -26.26 -7.71
CA TYR A 137 16.04 -25.73 -6.94
C TYR A 137 15.83 -24.23 -6.77
N PHE A 138 15.91 -23.72 -5.56
CA PHE A 138 15.65 -22.32 -5.25
C PHE A 138 16.73 -21.82 -4.29
N ASP A 139 17.35 -20.70 -4.63
CA ASP A 139 18.39 -20.02 -3.86
C ASP A 139 17.76 -19.32 -2.64
N GLU A 140 17.46 -20.07 -1.59
CA GLU A 140 16.69 -19.57 -0.43
C GLU A 140 17.48 -18.59 0.43
N ASN A 141 18.81 -18.75 0.45
CA ASN A 141 19.72 -17.88 1.22
C ASN A 141 20.27 -16.70 0.41
N GLY A 142 20.02 -16.65 -0.90
CA GLY A 142 20.45 -15.56 -1.78
C GLY A 142 21.96 -15.51 -2.03
N ASP A 143 22.68 -16.62 -1.82
CA ASP A 143 24.13 -16.70 -2.03
C ASP A 143 24.53 -16.97 -3.49
N GLY A 144 23.55 -17.23 -4.35
CA GLY A 144 23.76 -17.51 -5.78
C GLY A 144 24.29 -18.92 -6.09
N ASN A 145 24.21 -19.84 -5.14
CA ASN A 145 24.76 -21.19 -5.25
C ASN A 145 23.73 -22.29 -4.98
N LEU A 146 22.92 -22.62 -5.99
CA LEU A 146 21.89 -23.65 -5.92
C LEU A 146 22.41 -25.09 -5.70
N THR A 147 23.73 -25.29 -5.57
CA THR A 147 24.32 -26.62 -5.27
C THR A 147 24.20 -26.99 -3.79
N ASN A 148 23.99 -26.02 -2.91
CA ASN A 148 23.82 -26.24 -1.47
C ASN A 148 22.33 -26.20 -1.02
N ASP A 149 21.41 -25.85 -1.93
CA ASP A 149 19.97 -25.82 -1.67
C ASP A 149 19.31 -27.19 -1.90
N ASN A 150 18.36 -27.53 -1.02
CA ASN A 150 17.57 -28.76 -1.18
C ASN A 150 16.49 -28.58 -2.25
N PRO A 151 16.40 -29.46 -3.26
CA PRO A 151 15.35 -29.37 -4.27
C PRO A 151 13.96 -29.63 -3.66
N ARG A 152 13.00 -28.78 -4.03
CA ARG A 152 11.59 -28.89 -3.69
C ARG A 152 10.88 -29.83 -4.66
N LYS A 153 10.04 -30.72 -4.11
CA LYS A 153 9.22 -31.65 -4.89
C LYS A 153 7.82 -31.09 -5.14
N PRO A 154 7.05 -31.65 -6.08
CA PRO A 154 5.65 -31.29 -6.25
C PRO A 154 4.85 -31.68 -5.00
N LEU A 155 3.95 -30.79 -4.59
CA LEU A 155 2.94 -31.11 -3.60
C LEU A 155 2.01 -32.19 -4.16
N LYS A 156 1.83 -33.27 -3.39
CA LYS A 156 0.91 -34.37 -3.76
C LYS A 156 -0.54 -33.87 -3.87
N ASP A 157 -0.92 -32.99 -2.95
CA ASP A 157 -2.26 -32.41 -2.85
C ASP A 157 -2.15 -30.88 -2.98
N ALA A 158 -2.05 -30.39 -4.22
CA ALA A 158 -2.05 -28.95 -4.47
C ALA A 158 -3.37 -28.34 -3.95
N PRO A 159 -3.34 -27.20 -3.23
CA PRO A 159 -4.55 -26.59 -2.68
C PRO A 159 -5.60 -26.33 -3.76
N LYS A 160 -6.85 -26.74 -3.50
CA LYS A 160 -7.97 -26.44 -4.38
C LYS A 160 -8.14 -24.92 -4.51
N GLY A 161 -8.29 -24.42 -5.73
CA GLY A 161 -8.43 -22.99 -6.01
C GLY A 161 -7.13 -22.27 -6.42
N LEU A 162 -5.96 -22.87 -6.24
CA LEU A 162 -4.68 -22.26 -6.67
C LEU A 162 -4.46 -22.36 -8.20
N LEU A 163 -5.09 -23.34 -8.86
CA LEU A 163 -4.71 -23.79 -10.21
C LEU A 163 -5.52 -23.17 -11.36
N ALA A 164 -6.21 -22.05 -11.14
CA ALA A 164 -7.28 -21.59 -12.02
C ALA A 164 -6.91 -20.49 -13.05
N THR A 165 -5.65 -20.31 -13.43
CA THR A 165 -5.36 -19.47 -14.62
C THR A 165 -5.51 -20.28 -15.90
N SER A 166 -6.56 -19.97 -16.67
CA SER A 166 -7.10 -20.73 -17.81
C SER A 166 -6.18 -20.91 -19.02
N SER A 167 -4.94 -20.38 -19.01
CA SER A 167 -4.05 -20.38 -20.18
C SER A 167 -2.78 -21.23 -20.03
N ALA A 168 -2.49 -21.78 -18.85
CA ALA A 168 -1.30 -22.61 -18.65
C ALA A 168 -1.53 -24.05 -19.13
N LYS A 169 -0.64 -24.57 -19.99
CA LYS A 169 -0.69 -25.98 -20.46
C LYS A 169 -0.37 -27.00 -19.36
N GLN A 170 0.35 -26.56 -18.34
CA GLN A 170 0.78 -27.37 -17.20
C GLN A 170 1.02 -26.43 -16.01
N GLN A 171 0.59 -26.85 -14.83
CA GLN A 171 0.87 -26.17 -13.58
C GLN A 171 1.36 -27.20 -12.58
N VAL A 172 2.40 -26.86 -11.82
CA VAL A 172 2.99 -27.69 -10.79
C VAL A 172 3.16 -26.81 -9.56
N CYS A 173 2.58 -27.22 -8.43
CA CYS A 173 2.81 -26.58 -7.14
C CYS A 173 3.93 -27.34 -6.43
N PHE A 174 5.02 -26.67 -6.09
CA PHE A 174 6.12 -27.25 -5.33
C PHE A 174 5.92 -27.07 -3.83
N GLU A 175 6.65 -27.84 -3.03
CA GLU A 175 6.83 -27.59 -1.60
C GLU A 175 7.26 -26.14 -1.34
N SER A 176 6.88 -25.60 -0.18
CA SER A 176 7.18 -24.21 0.18
C SER A 176 8.68 -23.95 0.27
N VAL A 177 9.10 -22.78 -0.22
CA VAL A 177 10.42 -22.21 0.03
C VAL A 177 10.35 -21.21 1.18
N ARG A 178 11.44 -21.07 1.94
CA ARG A 178 11.54 -20.04 2.99
C ARG A 178 12.42 -18.90 2.48
N LEU A 179 11.84 -17.72 2.38
CA LEU A 179 12.55 -16.51 2.00
C LEU A 179 12.75 -15.66 3.25
N SER A 180 14.02 -15.36 3.56
CA SER A 180 14.34 -14.40 4.61
C SER A 180 14.54 -13.04 3.95
N PHE A 181 13.68 -12.09 4.30
CA PHE A 181 13.87 -10.70 3.94
C PHE A 181 14.27 -9.95 5.19
N ASP A 182 15.30 -9.12 5.07
CA ASP A 182 15.51 -8.06 6.02
C ASP A 182 14.54 -6.93 5.65
N PHE A 183 13.29 -7.02 6.14
CA PHE A 183 12.26 -6.02 5.89
C PHE A 183 12.51 -4.72 6.68
N GLY A 184 13.58 -4.63 7.48
CA GLY A 184 13.62 -3.67 8.57
C GLY A 184 12.42 -3.86 9.51
N VAL A 185 12.23 -2.95 10.45
CA VAL A 185 11.04 -2.95 11.31
C VAL A 185 9.80 -2.59 10.48
N GLU A 186 8.79 -3.47 10.57
CA GLU A 186 7.35 -3.28 10.28
C GLU A 186 6.87 -3.27 8.82
N PHE A 187 6.07 -4.27 8.42
CA PHE A 187 4.82 -4.13 7.63
C PHE A 187 3.99 -5.44 7.66
N GLY A 188 2.66 -5.36 7.72
CA GLY A 188 1.75 -6.51 7.60
C GLY A 188 0.36 -6.12 7.04
N PRO A 189 -0.34 -6.97 6.23
CA PRO A 189 -1.66 -6.67 5.65
C PRO A 189 -2.86 -7.35 6.37
N LYS A 190 -4.09 -6.86 6.08
CA LYS A 190 -5.41 -7.30 6.59
C LYS A 190 -6.27 -7.99 5.51
N GLU A 191 -7.44 -8.52 5.93
CA GLU A 191 -8.82 -8.16 5.48
C GLU A 191 -9.82 -8.68 6.55
N ASP A 192 -11.10 -8.30 6.65
CA ASP A 192 -12.05 -7.64 5.73
C ASP A 192 -11.61 -6.25 5.27
N ARG A 193 -11.69 -6.02 3.95
CA ARG A 193 -10.83 -5.08 3.19
C ARG A 193 -10.26 -3.92 4.00
N PRO A 194 -8.92 -3.87 4.23
CA PRO A 194 -8.30 -2.78 4.93
C PRO A 194 -8.67 -1.47 4.29
N ALA A 195 -8.68 -0.41 5.10
CA ALA A 195 -8.63 0.95 4.62
C ALA A 195 -7.47 1.08 3.61
N PHE A 196 -7.79 1.03 2.32
CA PHE A 196 -6.85 1.20 1.23
C PHE A 196 -6.87 2.67 0.91
N TRP A 197 -6.15 3.47 1.68
CA TRP A 197 -5.84 4.86 1.36
C TRP A 197 -4.33 5.04 1.54
N TRP A 198 -3.74 6.04 0.91
CA TRP A 198 -2.28 6.16 0.89
C TRP A 198 -1.74 6.51 2.28
N GLY A 199 -0.99 5.56 2.86
CA GLY A 199 -0.53 5.59 4.25
C GLY A 199 -1.35 4.72 5.20
N GLY A 200 -2.54 4.25 4.80
CA GLY A 200 -3.43 3.41 5.61
C GLY A 200 -2.92 1.97 5.85
N THR A 201 -1.79 1.60 5.26
CA THR A 201 -1.11 0.33 5.52
C THR A 201 0.06 0.47 6.50
N HIS A 202 0.38 1.70 6.93
CA HIS A 202 1.49 1.94 7.85
C HIS A 202 1.02 1.80 9.30
N LEU A 203 1.87 1.21 10.16
CA LEU A 203 1.58 1.12 11.59
C LEU A 203 1.58 2.50 12.26
N ASP A 204 2.36 3.45 11.75
CA ASP A 204 2.42 4.83 12.22
C ASP A 204 1.17 5.66 11.89
N ALA A 205 0.27 5.15 11.05
CA ALA A 205 -0.94 5.87 10.66
C ALA A 205 -1.95 5.96 11.81
N THR A 206 -2.70 7.05 11.80
CA THR A 206 -3.79 7.27 12.74
C THR A 206 -5.11 6.92 12.05
N HIS A 207 -5.76 5.86 12.54
CA HIS A 207 -6.94 5.25 11.93
C HIS A 207 -8.22 5.65 12.63
N LEU A 208 -9.22 6.06 11.86
CA LEU A 208 -10.58 6.21 12.36
C LEU A 208 -11.24 4.82 12.42
N LEU A 209 -11.48 4.31 13.63
CA LEU A 209 -12.23 3.07 13.87
C LEU A 209 -13.51 3.41 14.64
N GLY A 210 -14.66 3.18 14.01
CA GLY A 210 -15.93 3.69 14.52
C GLY A 210 -15.93 5.21 14.55
N ARG A 211 -15.97 5.80 15.76
CA ARG A 211 -15.97 7.26 15.96
C ARG A 211 -14.69 7.80 16.60
N ARG A 212 -13.64 6.97 16.72
CA ARG A 212 -12.43 7.37 17.41
C ARG A 212 -11.18 7.07 16.59
N TYR A 213 -10.21 7.95 16.72
CA TYR A 213 -8.89 7.78 16.15
C TYR A 213 -8.03 6.86 17.03
N TYR A 214 -7.29 5.95 16.41
CA TYR A 214 -6.35 5.05 17.06
C TYR A 214 -5.02 5.07 16.34
N ARG A 215 -3.93 4.90 17.09
CA ARG A 215 -2.60 4.59 16.57
C ARG A 215 -2.29 3.13 16.86
N PHE A 216 -1.62 2.48 15.93
CA PHE A 216 -1.17 1.11 16.12
C PHE A 216 0.31 1.08 16.51
N SER A 217 0.68 0.03 17.23
CA SER A 217 2.08 -0.38 17.38
C SER A 217 2.11 -1.89 17.53
N CYS A 218 3.24 -2.54 17.25
CA CYS A 218 3.39 -3.96 17.53
C CYS A 218 4.62 -4.28 18.36
N THR A 219 4.67 -5.47 18.96
CA THR A 219 5.93 -6.00 19.50
C THR A 219 6.95 -6.13 18.37
N PRO A 220 8.27 -6.05 18.63
CA PRO A 220 9.30 -6.24 17.61
C PRO A 220 9.19 -7.56 16.83
N THR A 221 8.66 -8.60 17.46
CA THR A 221 8.43 -9.92 16.85
C THR A 221 7.13 -10.04 16.05
N GLY A 222 6.29 -8.99 16.03
CA GLY A 222 4.96 -9.03 15.42
C GLY A 222 3.96 -9.95 16.12
N SER A 223 4.24 -10.41 17.34
CA SER A 223 3.35 -11.32 18.09
C SER A 223 2.11 -10.67 18.70
N LYS A 224 2.16 -9.36 18.97
CA LYS A 224 1.04 -8.59 19.52
C LYS A 224 0.89 -7.27 18.79
N LEU A 225 -0.36 -6.85 18.59
CA LEU A 225 -0.74 -5.53 18.11
C LEU A 225 -1.40 -4.75 19.25
N PHE A 226 -0.97 -3.51 19.44
CA PHE A 226 -1.48 -2.58 20.43
C PHE A 226 -2.26 -1.47 19.73
N LEU A 227 -3.43 -1.16 20.26
CA LEU A 227 -4.30 -0.08 19.80
C LEU A 227 -4.35 1.02 20.85
N HIS A 228 -3.75 2.15 20.51
CA HIS A 228 -3.69 3.32 21.36
C HIS A 228 -4.74 4.32 20.91
N PRO A 229 -5.75 4.64 21.74
CA PRO A 229 -6.66 5.72 21.39
C PRO A 229 -5.90 7.04 21.25
N TYR A 230 -6.25 7.83 20.25
CA TYR A 230 -5.68 9.15 20.04
C TYR A 230 -6.26 10.13 21.06
N GLU A 231 -5.43 10.62 21.97
CA GLU A 231 -5.79 11.57 23.04
C GLU A 231 -5.46 13.04 22.69
N GLY A 232 -4.92 13.28 21.49
CA GLY A 232 -4.58 14.62 21.04
C GLY A 232 -5.80 15.44 20.60
N PRO A 233 -5.62 16.74 20.34
CA PRO A 233 -6.70 17.59 19.86
C PRO A 233 -7.13 17.21 18.44
N LEU A 234 -8.43 17.26 18.19
CA LEU A 234 -9.00 17.18 16.85
C LEU A 234 -9.22 18.58 16.27
N GLY A 235 -9.03 18.69 14.97
CA GLY A 235 -9.33 19.87 14.17
C GLY A 235 -10.33 19.54 13.08
N THR A 236 -10.93 20.57 12.48
CA THR A 236 -11.80 20.41 11.32
C THR A 236 -11.02 20.74 10.06
N LEU A 237 -11.03 19.83 9.09
CA LEU A 237 -10.69 20.12 7.71
C LEU A 237 -11.99 20.32 6.92
N GLU A 238 -12.14 21.48 6.29
CA GLU A 238 -13.30 21.83 5.47
C GLU A 238 -12.82 22.44 4.15
N VAL A 239 -13.39 21.97 3.04
CA VAL A 239 -13.14 22.59 1.73
C VAL A 239 -14.11 23.76 1.53
N GLY A 240 -13.56 24.93 1.21
CA GLY A 240 -14.34 26.13 0.88
C GLY A 240 -14.45 26.35 -0.63
N THR A 241 -15.52 26.99 -1.08
CA THR A 241 -15.71 27.29 -2.52
C THR A 241 -14.74 28.37 -3.04
N GLY A 242 -14.03 29.06 -2.13
CA GLY A 242 -13.20 30.20 -2.47
C GLY A 242 -14.01 31.36 -3.06
N GLY A 243 -15.24 31.56 -2.59
CA GLY A 243 -16.15 32.62 -3.08
C GLY A 243 -16.89 32.27 -4.38
N ARG A 244 -16.64 31.10 -4.98
CA ARG A 244 -17.35 30.62 -6.16
C ARG A 244 -18.73 30.07 -5.79
N LYS A 245 -19.69 30.17 -6.71
CA LYS A 245 -20.95 29.42 -6.63
C LYS A 245 -20.69 28.01 -7.15
N ALA A 246 -20.74 27.03 -6.26
CA ALA A 246 -20.64 25.62 -6.62
C ALA A 246 -21.62 24.82 -5.76
N GLU A 247 -22.41 24.00 -6.43
CA GLU A 247 -23.47 23.21 -5.78
C GLU A 247 -22.91 21.98 -5.08
N GLN A 248 -21.88 21.36 -5.68
CA GLN A 248 -21.16 20.23 -5.09
C GLN A 248 -19.71 20.62 -4.84
N LEU A 249 -19.29 20.54 -3.57
CA LEU A 249 -17.92 20.74 -3.17
C LEU A 249 -17.57 19.76 -2.05
N GLU A 250 -16.74 18.78 -2.37
CA GLU A 250 -16.40 17.67 -1.48
C GLU A 250 -14.93 17.29 -1.65
N LEU A 251 -14.36 16.65 -0.64
CA LEU A 251 -12.99 16.18 -0.64
C LEU A 251 -12.87 14.76 -0.04
N ARG A 252 -11.82 14.04 -0.42
CA ARG A 252 -11.41 12.76 0.18
C ARG A 252 -9.93 12.49 -0.06
N GLY A 253 -9.36 11.52 0.65
CA GLY A 253 -8.02 11.01 0.37
C GLY A 253 -7.20 10.83 1.63
N SER A 254 -5.96 11.31 1.63
CA SER A 254 -5.07 11.22 2.79
C SER A 254 -4.06 12.36 2.88
N LEU A 255 -3.73 12.66 4.12
CA LEU A 255 -2.68 13.59 4.51
C LEU A 255 -1.57 12.82 5.22
N ARG A 256 -0.35 13.34 5.12
CA ARG A 256 0.81 12.78 5.83
C ARG A 256 1.61 13.89 6.48
N SER A 257 2.09 13.62 7.69
CA SER A 257 3.06 14.43 8.39
C SER A 257 4.39 13.69 8.42
N LYS A 258 5.37 14.22 9.16
CA LYS A 258 6.61 13.49 9.43
C LYS A 258 6.37 12.18 10.19
N ASP A 259 5.36 12.16 11.07
CA ASP A 259 5.25 11.15 12.13
C ASP A 259 3.98 10.28 12.03
N THR A 260 3.07 10.57 11.09
CA THR A 260 1.83 9.80 10.89
C THR A 260 1.20 10.10 9.52
N ALA A 261 0.35 9.20 9.06
CA ALA A 261 -0.64 9.49 8.03
C ALA A 261 -2.06 9.56 8.63
N VAL A 262 -2.97 10.34 8.02
CA VAL A 262 -4.38 10.42 8.41
C VAL A 262 -5.28 10.35 7.18
N VAL A 263 -6.41 9.66 7.34
CA VAL A 263 -7.45 9.57 6.31
C VAL A 263 -8.23 10.87 6.22
N VAL A 264 -8.58 11.29 5.02
CA VAL A 264 -9.45 12.45 4.78
C VAL A 264 -10.76 11.97 4.18
N GLY A 265 -11.86 12.14 4.89
CA GLY A 265 -13.17 11.66 4.47
C GLY A 265 -14.12 11.49 5.65
N ASP A 266 -15.38 11.16 5.36
CA ASP A 266 -16.39 10.82 6.37
C ASP A 266 -16.58 9.30 6.42
N GLY A 267 -15.55 8.62 6.93
CA GLY A 267 -15.47 7.16 6.95
C GLY A 267 -14.97 6.55 5.64
N LEU A 268 -15.17 5.24 5.51
CA LEU A 268 -14.70 4.44 4.38
C LEU A 268 -15.89 3.82 3.64
N GLU A 269 -15.83 3.85 2.31
CA GLU A 269 -16.75 3.18 1.39
C GLU A 269 -15.91 2.25 0.50
N ALA A 270 -16.18 0.94 0.58
CA ALA A 270 -15.39 -0.10 -0.09
C ALA A 270 -13.86 0.01 0.17
N GLY A 271 -13.47 0.38 1.40
CA GLY A 271 -12.08 0.53 1.82
C GLY A 271 -11.43 1.87 1.45
N TRP A 272 -12.08 2.71 0.65
CA TRP A 272 -11.59 4.04 0.25
C TRP A 272 -12.32 5.16 1.01
N PRO A 273 -11.71 6.33 1.28
CA PRO A 273 -12.39 7.39 2.03
C PRO A 273 -13.60 7.95 1.29
N LYS A 274 -14.72 8.15 1.99
CA LYS A 274 -15.93 8.74 1.41
C LYS A 274 -15.73 10.24 1.18
N PHE A 275 -16.23 10.74 0.06
CA PHE A 275 -16.28 12.19 -0.19
C PHE A 275 -17.09 12.89 0.91
N THR A 276 -16.53 13.99 1.41
CA THR A 276 -17.20 14.86 2.38
C THR A 276 -16.77 16.30 2.18
N ARG A 277 -17.65 17.24 2.49
CA ARG A 277 -17.29 18.66 2.55
C ARG A 277 -16.40 18.98 3.75
N ARG A 278 -16.55 18.24 4.84
CA ARG A 278 -15.94 18.49 6.14
C ARG A 278 -15.64 17.19 6.86
N CYS A 279 -14.47 17.08 7.47
CA CYS A 279 -14.13 15.99 8.39
C CYS A 279 -13.35 16.51 9.58
N GLU A 280 -13.44 15.80 10.70
CA GLU A 280 -12.55 16.01 11.84
C GLU A 280 -11.29 15.17 11.62
N LEU A 281 -10.13 15.67 12.05
CA LEU A 281 -8.83 14.99 11.93
C LEU A 281 -7.96 15.33 13.15
N PRO A 282 -7.01 14.46 13.54
CA PRO A 282 -5.92 14.83 14.43
C PRO A 282 -5.26 16.15 14.01
N VAL A 283 -5.00 17.07 14.95
CA VAL A 283 -4.27 18.31 14.64
C VAL A 283 -2.80 17.98 14.43
N GLY A 284 -2.25 18.45 13.31
CA GLY A 284 -0.86 18.24 12.94
C GLY A 284 -0.45 19.14 11.77
N ASP A 285 0.84 19.12 11.46
CA ASP A 285 1.38 19.75 10.27
C ASP A 285 1.45 18.70 9.16
N TYR A 286 0.57 18.82 8.17
CA TYR A 286 0.38 17.80 7.15
C TYR A 286 0.57 18.36 5.76
N TYR A 287 1.07 17.52 4.86
CA TYR A 287 1.01 17.70 3.41
C TYR A 287 0.06 16.67 2.78
N PRO A 288 -0.58 16.99 1.64
CA PRO A 288 -1.45 16.05 0.95
C PRO A 288 -0.62 14.92 0.37
N THR A 289 -0.86 13.68 0.80
CA THR A 289 -0.32 12.52 0.07
C THR A 289 -1.10 12.34 -1.21
N ILE A 290 -2.43 12.41 -1.12
CA ILE A 290 -3.36 12.43 -2.24
C ILE A 290 -4.71 12.93 -1.74
N VAL A 291 -5.19 14.06 -2.24
CA VAL A 291 -6.46 14.65 -1.86
C VAL A 291 -7.24 14.89 -3.14
N ASN A 292 -8.34 14.18 -3.29
CA ASN A 292 -9.28 14.39 -4.36
C ASN A 292 -10.31 15.42 -3.91
N VAL A 293 -10.52 16.46 -4.70
CA VAL A 293 -11.55 17.49 -4.52
C VAL A 293 -12.51 17.42 -5.71
N ARG A 294 -13.82 17.39 -5.44
CA ARG A 294 -14.87 17.50 -6.46
C ARG A 294 -15.51 18.87 -6.37
N LEU A 295 -15.66 19.54 -7.50
CA LEU A 295 -16.34 20.82 -7.68
C LEU A 295 -17.34 20.70 -8.83
N GLY A 296 -18.58 20.30 -8.53
CA GLY A 296 -19.51 19.82 -9.57
C GLY A 296 -18.90 18.65 -10.33
N ASP A 297 -18.86 18.76 -11.67
CA ASP A 297 -18.26 17.75 -12.55
C ASP A 297 -16.72 17.80 -12.60
N LEU A 298 -16.10 18.84 -12.02
CA LEU A 298 -14.65 18.98 -12.01
C LEU A 298 -14.04 18.13 -10.88
N GLY A 299 -13.24 17.14 -11.25
CA GLY A 299 -12.36 16.42 -10.32
C GLY A 299 -10.96 17.01 -10.32
N ILE A 300 -10.43 17.32 -9.13
CA ILE A 300 -9.06 17.81 -8.93
C ILE A 300 -8.36 16.83 -7.99
N GLU A 301 -7.22 16.29 -8.40
CA GLU A 301 -6.36 15.52 -7.50
C GLU A 301 -5.14 16.37 -7.10
N ILE A 302 -4.93 16.49 -5.80
CA ILE A 302 -3.84 17.23 -5.18
C ILE A 302 -2.93 16.20 -4.51
N SER A 303 -1.72 16.04 -5.00
CA SER A 303 -0.79 15.05 -4.46
C SER A 303 0.59 15.67 -4.29
N ASN A 304 1.25 15.36 -3.17
CA ASN A 304 2.67 15.64 -2.96
C ASN A 304 3.52 14.45 -3.42
N ASN A 305 3.19 13.90 -4.60
CA ASN A 305 4.04 12.96 -5.32
C ASN A 305 4.57 13.61 -6.61
N TYR A 306 5.62 13.01 -7.17
CA TYR A 306 6.27 13.52 -8.38
C TYR A 306 5.42 13.36 -9.66
N HIS A 307 4.25 12.70 -9.58
CA HIS A 307 3.41 12.37 -10.74
C HIS A 307 2.36 13.43 -11.07
N ILE A 308 1.92 14.26 -10.12
CA ILE A 308 0.92 15.30 -10.37
C ILE A 308 1.52 16.68 -10.10
N MET A 309 2.33 17.11 -11.06
CA MET A 309 2.70 18.51 -11.17
C MET A 309 1.69 19.22 -12.07
N ILE A 310 0.64 19.77 -11.47
CA ILE A 310 -0.07 20.89 -12.10
C ILE A 310 0.86 22.11 -11.99
N ARG A 311 1.73 22.29 -12.99
CA ARG A 311 2.51 23.52 -13.18
C ARG A 311 1.82 24.36 -14.25
N GLY A 312 1.70 25.68 -14.00
CA GLY A 312 1.29 26.65 -15.03
C GLY A 312 -0.17 26.55 -15.46
N LEU A 313 -1.07 26.12 -14.57
CA LEU A 313 -2.51 26.32 -14.79
C LEU A 313 -2.81 27.79 -14.47
N ASP A 314 -2.61 28.63 -15.47
CA ASP A 314 -2.91 30.05 -15.40
C ASP A 314 -4.16 30.33 -16.25
N ASP A 315 -5.04 31.16 -15.74
CA ASP A 315 -6.14 31.70 -16.51
C ASP A 315 -5.57 32.75 -17.47
N MET A 316 -5.28 32.33 -18.69
CA MET A 316 -4.74 33.20 -19.74
C MET A 316 -5.74 34.29 -20.18
N THR A 317 -7.01 34.20 -19.77
CA THR A 317 -8.03 35.20 -20.11
C THR A 317 -8.09 36.36 -19.10
N HIS A 318 -7.51 36.18 -17.90
CA HIS A 318 -7.44 37.22 -16.87
C HIS A 318 -5.98 37.52 -16.52
N VAL A 319 -5.60 38.80 -16.64
CA VAL A 319 -4.26 39.27 -16.29
C VAL A 319 -4.32 40.04 -14.98
N GLU A 320 -3.53 39.63 -14.02
CA GLU A 320 -3.31 40.36 -12.77
C GLU A 320 -2.05 41.22 -12.90
N THR A 321 -2.17 42.50 -12.52
CA THR A 321 -1.02 43.40 -12.40
C THR A 321 -0.48 43.33 -10.98
N LEU A 322 0.75 42.84 -10.82
CA LEU A 322 1.46 42.80 -9.56
C LEU A 322 2.46 43.95 -9.51
N THR A 323 2.33 44.85 -8.54
CA THR A 323 3.35 45.86 -8.27
C THR A 323 4.44 45.25 -7.40
N VAL A 324 5.65 45.16 -7.93
CA VAL A 324 6.83 44.62 -7.23
C VAL A 324 7.83 45.74 -6.98
N THR A 325 8.29 45.87 -5.74
CA THR A 325 9.43 46.75 -5.43
C THR A 325 10.72 46.00 -5.71
N THR A 326 11.53 46.52 -6.64
CA THR A 326 12.85 45.97 -6.98
C THR A 326 13.87 46.31 -5.90
N ALA A 327 15.01 45.61 -5.90
CA ALA A 327 16.07 45.77 -4.90
C ALA A 327 16.64 47.20 -4.81
N ASP A 328 16.48 48.01 -5.85
CA ASP A 328 16.84 49.43 -5.90
C ASP A 328 15.73 50.36 -5.36
N GLY A 329 14.66 49.83 -4.79
CA GLY A 329 13.53 50.57 -4.22
C GLY A 329 12.51 51.08 -5.25
N ARG A 330 12.71 50.83 -6.55
CA ARG A 330 11.74 51.23 -7.58
C ARG A 330 10.55 50.28 -7.62
N GLN A 331 9.37 50.79 -7.92
CA GLN A 331 8.20 49.96 -8.18
C GLN A 331 8.12 49.61 -9.67
N ARG A 332 7.82 48.34 -9.97
CA ARG A 332 7.54 47.85 -11.33
C ARG A 332 6.23 47.10 -11.33
N GLU A 333 5.43 47.33 -12.35
CA GLU A 333 4.23 46.53 -12.61
C GLU A 333 4.59 45.33 -13.47
N ILE A 334 4.23 44.13 -13.00
CA ILE A 334 4.37 42.88 -13.72
C ILE A 334 2.98 42.35 -13.99
N LYS A 335 2.63 42.24 -15.27
CA LYS A 335 1.42 41.55 -15.72
C LYS A 335 1.70 40.06 -15.75
N LYS A 336 0.95 39.29 -14.97
CA LYS A 336 0.98 37.83 -15.02
C LYS A 336 -0.43 37.29 -15.21
N ALA A 337 -0.56 36.17 -15.91
CA ALA A 337 -1.83 35.46 -15.96
C ALA A 337 -2.22 35.05 -14.53
N ARG A 338 -3.53 35.11 -14.24
CA ARG A 338 -4.04 34.79 -12.91
C ARG A 338 -3.82 33.30 -12.65
N SER A 339 -3.04 32.96 -11.63
CA SER A 339 -2.80 31.56 -11.31
C SER A 339 -4.10 30.89 -10.87
N LEU A 340 -4.44 29.77 -11.49
CA LEU A 340 -5.54 28.88 -11.10
C LEU A 340 -5.06 27.79 -10.14
N ALA A 341 -3.82 27.86 -9.67
CA ALA A 341 -3.33 26.96 -8.64
C ALA A 341 -4.29 27.00 -7.43
N PRO A 342 -4.88 25.87 -7.03
CA PRO A 342 -5.81 25.85 -5.92
C PRO A 342 -5.08 26.25 -4.63
N SER A 343 -5.59 27.26 -3.93
CA SER A 343 -5.17 27.55 -2.57
C SER A 343 -5.97 26.67 -1.61
N VAL A 344 -5.28 25.79 -0.89
CA VAL A 344 -5.90 25.02 0.19
C VAL A 344 -5.73 25.82 1.48
N ILE A 345 -6.84 26.30 2.04
CA ILE A 345 -6.85 27.03 3.31
C ILE A 345 -7.34 26.08 4.38
N ILE A 346 -6.45 25.66 5.29
CA ILE A 346 -6.83 24.88 6.47
C ILE A 346 -7.01 25.86 7.63
N ARG A 347 -8.22 25.92 8.18
CA ARG A 347 -8.57 26.80 9.31
C ARG A 347 -8.67 26.01 10.60
N ARG A 348 -8.02 26.49 11.67
CA ARG A 348 -8.33 26.03 13.03
C ARG A 348 -9.67 26.63 13.48
N VAL A 349 -10.52 25.81 14.10
CA VAL A 349 -11.84 26.19 14.63
C VAL A 349 -11.76 27.35 15.63
N THR A 350 -10.61 27.55 16.28
CA THR A 350 -10.37 28.66 17.23
C THR A 350 -10.01 30.01 16.58
N GLY A 351 -10.09 30.12 15.25
CA GLY A 351 -10.13 31.41 14.53
C GLY A 351 -8.81 32.18 14.43
N LYS A 352 -7.67 31.65 14.89
CA LYS A 352 -6.42 32.44 14.99
C LYS A 352 -5.29 32.09 14.03
N ARG A 353 -5.38 31.05 13.21
CA ARG A 353 -4.38 30.79 12.15
C ARG A 353 -5.02 30.20 10.90
N GLU A 354 -4.78 30.88 9.78
CA GLU A 354 -4.98 30.36 8.43
C GLU A 354 -3.67 29.71 7.99
N ILE A 355 -3.69 28.41 7.69
CA ILE A 355 -2.63 27.82 6.89
C ILE A 355 -3.09 27.98 5.46
N VAL A 356 -2.64 29.04 4.82
CA VAL A 356 -2.74 29.20 3.37
C VAL A 356 -1.61 28.38 2.79
N VAL A 357 -1.91 27.19 2.26
CA VAL A 357 -0.96 26.42 1.46
C VAL A 357 -0.89 27.10 0.09
N THR A 358 -0.14 28.19 0.03
CA THR A 358 0.36 28.78 -1.22
C THR A 358 1.82 28.39 -1.34
N ARG A 359 2.17 27.65 -2.39
CA ARG A 359 3.58 27.43 -2.70
C ARG A 359 4.16 28.76 -3.19
N THR A 360 5.17 29.29 -2.50
CA THR A 360 6.06 30.35 -2.98
C THR A 360 6.87 29.90 -4.17
#